data_AF-A0A1S0ZEE3-F1
#
_entry.id   AF-A0A1S0ZEE3-F1
#
_cell.length_a   1.000
_cell.length_b   1.000
_cell.length_c   1.000
_cell.angle_alpha   90.00
_cell.angle_beta   90.00
_cell.angle_gamma   90.00
#
_symmetry.space_group_name_H-M   'P 1'
#
loop_
_entity.id
_entity.type
_entity.pdbx_description
1 polymer ?
#
loop_
_entity_poly.entity_id
_entity_poly.type
_entity_poly.pdbx_seq_one_letter_code
_entity_poly.pdbx_strand_id
1 'polypeptide(L)'
;MKKKILASLLLSTVLVSQAAVLTTVHAETTDEKIAAQDSKISNLTAQQKEAQKQVDEIQTQVTAIQTQQTNLEAENETLQAESKKLEGEITELSKNIVARNESLEKQARSAQTNGAATSYINTIVNSKSITEAISRVAAMSEIVSANNKMLEQQKADKKSIAEKQVANNEAINTVIANQQTLADDAQALTTKQAELKVAELNLAAEKATAESDKATLLEQKAAAEAEAKAAAEAEAAYKARQTSQQQSVVASGNTTLSDQVQATSSSSSDDDSSYTPAPAPTPARQRPTYSTNASSYPTGECTWGAKTLAPWAGDYWGNGAQWATSAAAAGFRTGSTPQVGAIACWNDGGYGHVAVVTAVSSSTSIQVSESNYGGNRTIGNKRGWFNPTTTSEGYVTYIYPN
;
A
#
# COMPACT_ATOMS: atom_id res chain seq x y z
N MET A 1 -45.01 1.26 -73.43
CA MET A 1 -45.62 1.49 -74.75
C MET A 1 -44.57 2.09 -75.67
N LYS A 2 -44.31 1.46 -76.83
CA LYS A 2 -43.84 1.99 -78.13
C LYS A 2 -42.65 2.99 -78.13
N LYS A 3 -41.56 2.89 -78.90
CA LYS A 3 -41.11 2.06 -80.04
C LYS A 3 -39.61 2.37 -80.25
N LYS A 4 -38.86 1.42 -80.82
CA LYS A 4 -37.53 1.62 -81.45
C LYS A 4 -37.63 2.63 -82.61
N ILE A 5 -36.51 3.26 -83.03
CA ILE A 5 -35.96 3.24 -84.41
C ILE A 5 -34.93 4.36 -84.72
N LEU A 6 -33.80 3.92 -85.30
CA LEU A 6 -32.88 4.47 -86.33
C LEU A 6 -32.14 5.82 -86.20
N ALA A 7 -30.84 5.69 -86.52
CA ALA A 7 -29.89 6.68 -86.96
C ALA A 7 -30.20 7.25 -88.36
N SER A 8 -29.80 8.50 -88.64
CA SER A 8 -29.14 8.90 -89.91
C SER A 8 -28.70 10.38 -89.90
N LEU A 9 -27.49 10.59 -90.44
CA LEU A 9 -26.92 11.83 -90.96
C LEU A 9 -27.93 12.69 -91.77
N LEU A 10 -27.77 14.02 -91.73
CA LEU A 10 -27.72 14.89 -92.93
C LEU A 10 -27.35 16.34 -92.57
N LEU A 11 -26.25 16.80 -93.19
CA LEU A 11 -25.90 18.20 -93.44
C LEU A 11 -27.05 18.92 -94.17
N SER A 12 -27.31 20.20 -93.86
CA SER A 12 -27.26 21.33 -94.84
C SER A 12 -28.00 22.59 -94.36
N THR A 13 -27.29 23.71 -94.46
CA THR A 13 -27.73 25.07 -94.86
C THR A 13 -28.64 25.90 -93.95
N VAL A 14 -28.00 26.84 -93.23
CA VAL A 14 -28.51 28.21 -93.06
C VAL A 14 -27.43 29.16 -93.57
N LEU A 15 -27.78 29.98 -94.56
CA LEU A 15 -26.94 31.02 -95.16
C LEU A 15 -27.25 32.38 -94.53
N VAL A 16 -26.18 33.07 -94.12
CA VAL A 16 -25.90 34.52 -94.22
C VAL A 16 -26.70 35.52 -93.37
N SER A 17 -26.01 36.18 -92.45
CA SER A 17 -25.74 37.64 -92.55
C SER A 17 -24.66 38.05 -91.55
N GLN A 18 -23.78 38.92 -92.02
CA GLN A 18 -22.54 39.32 -91.36
C GLN A 18 -22.79 40.30 -90.21
N ALA A 19 -22.18 40.01 -89.06
CA ALA A 19 -21.69 41.02 -88.13
C ALA A 19 -20.45 40.43 -87.46
N ALA A 20 -19.28 40.95 -87.83
CA ALA A 20 -18.02 40.61 -87.20
C ALA A 20 -18.03 41.11 -85.75
N VAL A 21 -18.19 40.18 -84.81
CA VAL A 21 -17.55 40.29 -83.50
C VAL A 21 -16.59 39.12 -83.43
N LEU A 22 -15.31 39.42 -83.66
CA LEU A 22 -14.20 38.54 -83.35
C LEU A 22 -14.14 38.40 -81.81
N THR A 23 -14.97 37.54 -81.24
CA THR A 23 -14.60 36.89 -79.98
C THR A 23 -13.60 35.82 -80.36
N THR A 24 -12.33 36.10 -80.07
CA THR A 24 -11.23 35.14 -80.14
C THR A 24 -11.62 33.92 -79.31
N VAL A 25 -12.05 32.85 -79.98
CA VAL A 25 -12.11 31.53 -79.37
C VAL A 25 -10.66 31.10 -79.22
N HIS A 26 -10.08 31.33 -78.03
CA HIS A 26 -8.89 30.60 -77.65
C HIS A 26 -9.31 29.15 -77.48
N ALA A 27 -9.12 28.34 -78.51
CA ALA A 27 -9.00 26.91 -78.31
C ALA A 27 -7.75 26.72 -77.46
N GLU A 28 -7.91 26.42 -76.17
CA GLU A 28 -6.81 25.89 -75.37
C GLU A 28 -6.18 24.76 -76.17
N THR A 29 -4.90 24.93 -76.48
CA THR A 29 -4.17 23.93 -77.25
C THR A 29 -4.08 22.64 -76.42
N THR A 30 -3.95 21.49 -77.08
CA THR A 30 -3.76 20.21 -76.38
C THR A 30 -2.60 20.30 -75.38
N ASP A 31 -1.56 21.05 -75.70
CA ASP A 31 -0.39 21.27 -74.85
C ASP A 31 -0.69 22.10 -73.58
N GLU A 32 -1.55 23.11 -73.66
CA GLU A 32 -2.00 23.89 -72.48
C GLU A 32 -2.86 23.04 -71.54
N LYS A 33 -3.71 22.16 -72.08
CA LYS A 33 -4.50 21.20 -71.27
C LYS A 33 -3.63 20.14 -70.61
N ILE A 34 -2.59 19.67 -71.30
CA ILE A 34 -1.60 18.74 -70.73
C ILE A 34 -0.84 19.43 -69.60
N ALA A 35 -0.34 20.64 -69.80
CA ALA A 35 0.37 21.39 -68.77
C ALA A 35 -0.49 21.68 -67.52
N ALA A 36 -1.77 22.01 -67.71
CA ALA A 36 -2.73 22.19 -66.61
C ALA A 36 -2.98 20.87 -65.85
N GLN A 37 -3.09 19.76 -66.57
CA GLN A 37 -3.28 18.44 -65.97
C GLN A 37 -2.02 17.95 -65.23
N ASP A 38 -0.83 18.20 -65.76
CA ASP A 38 0.46 17.89 -65.12
C ASP A 38 0.63 18.69 -63.82
N SER A 39 0.27 19.97 -63.82
CA SER A 39 0.26 20.80 -62.61
C SER A 39 -0.72 20.25 -61.55
N LYS A 40 -1.91 19.81 -61.99
CA LYS A 40 -2.91 19.18 -61.10
C LYS A 40 -2.42 17.86 -60.51
N ILE A 41 -1.79 17.00 -61.32
CA ILE A 41 -1.18 15.74 -60.86
C ILE A 41 -0.05 16.01 -59.86
N SER A 42 0.80 17.00 -60.13
CA SER A 42 1.89 17.39 -59.22
C SER A 42 1.37 17.84 -57.86
N ASN A 43 0.34 18.69 -57.83
CA ASN A 43 -0.29 19.14 -56.59
C ASN A 43 -0.96 18.00 -55.82
N LEU A 44 -1.71 17.11 -56.50
CA LEU A 44 -2.31 15.93 -55.86
C LEU A 44 -1.26 14.99 -55.28
N THR A 45 -0.14 14.79 -55.99
CA THR A 45 0.97 13.96 -55.50
C THR A 45 1.59 14.56 -54.24
N ALA A 46 1.74 15.89 -54.19
CA ALA A 46 2.22 16.59 -52.99
C ALA A 46 1.25 16.44 -51.80
N GLN A 47 -0.06 16.58 -52.04
CA GLN A 47 -1.10 16.42 -51.02
C GLN A 47 -1.14 14.98 -50.48
N GLN A 48 -1.05 13.98 -51.34
CA GLN A 48 -0.98 12.57 -50.93
C GLN A 48 0.25 12.27 -50.09
N LYS A 49 1.40 12.87 -50.42
CA LYS A 49 2.64 12.69 -49.66
C LYS A 49 2.53 13.32 -48.27
N GLU A 50 1.93 14.49 -48.15
CA GLU A 50 1.71 15.15 -46.86
C GLU A 50 0.72 14.37 -46.00
N ALA A 51 -0.39 13.89 -46.58
CA ALA A 51 -1.35 13.05 -45.88
C ALA A 51 -0.73 11.72 -45.42
N GLN A 52 0.14 11.10 -46.24
CA GLN A 52 0.85 9.89 -45.86
C GLN A 52 1.81 10.15 -44.68
N LYS A 53 2.53 11.27 -44.72
CA LYS A 53 3.44 11.67 -43.63
C LYS A 53 2.70 11.81 -42.29
N GLN A 54 1.49 12.41 -42.28
CA GLN A 54 0.68 12.52 -41.08
C GLN A 54 0.25 11.15 -40.53
N VAL A 55 -0.15 10.22 -41.41
CA VAL A 55 -0.45 8.84 -41.01
C VAL A 55 0.78 8.18 -40.38
N ASP A 56 1.95 8.28 -41.02
CA ASP A 56 3.19 7.65 -40.54
C ASP A 56 3.64 8.22 -39.19
N GLU A 57 3.51 9.53 -38.98
CA GLU A 57 3.84 10.21 -37.72
C GLU A 57 2.93 9.75 -36.57
N ILE A 58 1.61 9.73 -36.79
CA ILE A 58 0.64 9.31 -35.76
C ILE A 58 0.78 7.80 -35.49
N GLN A 59 0.96 6.98 -36.53
CA GLN A 59 1.18 5.55 -36.39
C GLN A 59 2.45 5.25 -35.57
N THR A 60 3.51 6.04 -35.75
CA THR A 60 4.73 5.92 -34.94
C THR A 60 4.45 6.20 -33.46
N GLN A 61 3.64 7.22 -33.15
CA GLN A 61 3.23 7.53 -31.77
C GLN A 61 2.36 6.42 -31.16
N VAL A 62 1.40 5.88 -31.91
CA VAL A 62 0.57 4.75 -31.47
C VAL A 62 1.44 3.54 -31.13
N THR A 63 2.36 3.16 -32.02
CA THR A 63 3.28 2.03 -31.78
C THR A 63 4.19 2.26 -30.58
N ALA A 64 4.67 3.49 -30.39
CA ALA A 64 5.50 3.85 -29.24
C ALA A 64 4.74 3.68 -27.92
N ILE A 65 3.50 4.16 -27.84
CA ILE A 65 2.64 4.01 -26.64
C ILE A 65 2.35 2.53 -26.37
N GLN A 66 1.99 1.75 -27.40
CA GLN A 66 1.74 0.31 -27.24
C GLN A 66 2.97 -0.47 -26.76
N THR A 67 4.15 -0.10 -27.26
CA THR A 67 5.43 -0.69 -26.84
C THR A 67 5.73 -0.34 -25.38
N GLN A 68 5.50 0.92 -24.98
CA GLN A 68 5.66 1.36 -23.60
C GLN A 68 4.72 0.61 -22.67
N GLN A 69 3.44 0.45 -23.02
CA GLN A 69 2.48 -0.31 -22.23
C GLN A 69 2.95 -1.76 -22.01
N THR A 70 3.36 -2.44 -23.08
CA THR A 70 3.87 -3.82 -23.01
C THR A 70 5.10 -3.92 -22.09
N ASN A 71 6.03 -2.97 -22.20
CA ASN A 71 7.24 -2.97 -21.38
C ASN A 71 6.93 -2.73 -19.90
N LEU A 72 6.04 -1.78 -19.58
CA LEU A 72 5.64 -1.47 -18.21
C LEU A 72 4.83 -2.60 -17.57
N GLU A 73 3.99 -3.30 -18.35
CA GLU A 73 3.27 -4.49 -17.89
C GLU A 73 4.26 -5.62 -17.52
N ALA A 74 5.24 -5.92 -18.38
CA ALA A 74 6.25 -6.93 -18.11
C ALA A 74 7.16 -6.57 -16.92
N GLU A 75 7.52 -5.30 -16.78
CA GLU A 75 8.27 -4.80 -15.62
C GLU A 75 7.45 -4.96 -14.33
N ASN A 76 6.15 -4.62 -14.37
CA ASN A 76 5.25 -4.78 -13.23
C ASN A 76 5.11 -6.24 -12.79
N GLU A 77 4.97 -7.19 -13.73
CA GLU A 77 4.93 -8.62 -13.41
C GLU A 77 6.22 -9.08 -12.71
N THR A 78 7.37 -8.61 -13.20
CA THR A 78 8.69 -8.91 -12.63
C THR A 78 8.82 -8.35 -11.21
N LEU A 79 8.50 -7.07 -11.02
CA LEU A 79 8.60 -6.39 -9.72
C LEU A 79 7.62 -6.96 -8.70
N GLN A 80 6.41 -7.36 -9.11
CA GLN A 80 5.45 -8.01 -8.22
C GLN A 80 5.94 -9.39 -7.77
N ALA A 81 6.55 -10.16 -8.67
CA ALA A 81 7.15 -11.45 -8.31
C ALA A 81 8.35 -11.29 -7.36
N GLU A 82 9.20 -10.29 -7.60
CA GLU A 82 10.31 -9.93 -6.72
C GLU A 82 9.82 -9.48 -5.35
N SER A 83 8.81 -8.61 -5.31
CA SER A 83 8.21 -8.12 -4.07
C SER A 83 7.68 -9.28 -3.21
N LYS A 84 6.92 -10.20 -3.81
CA LYS A 84 6.42 -11.39 -3.11
C LYS A 84 7.54 -12.27 -2.55
N LYS A 85 8.65 -12.41 -3.29
CA LYS A 85 9.83 -13.14 -2.82
C LYS A 85 10.48 -12.42 -1.64
N LEU A 86 10.67 -11.11 -1.72
CA LEU A 86 11.24 -10.29 -0.66
C LEU A 86 10.38 -10.33 0.61
N GLU A 87 9.06 -10.28 0.50
CA GLU A 87 8.13 -10.44 1.63
C GLU A 87 8.32 -11.78 2.36
N GLY A 88 8.48 -12.87 1.60
CA GLY A 88 8.77 -14.19 2.15
C GLY A 88 10.11 -14.24 2.89
N GLU A 89 11.17 -13.68 2.29
CA GLU A 89 12.50 -13.60 2.90
C GLU A 89 12.52 -12.71 4.16
N ILE A 90 11.83 -11.57 4.14
CA ILE A 90 11.68 -10.68 5.30
C ILE A 90 10.95 -11.40 6.44
N THR A 91 9.89 -12.14 6.14
CA THR A 91 9.11 -12.90 7.14
C THR A 91 9.98 -13.96 7.82
N GLU A 92 10.72 -14.74 7.04
CA GLU A 92 11.60 -15.79 7.56
C GLU A 92 12.76 -15.19 8.37
N LEU A 93 13.40 -14.13 7.88
CA LEU A 93 14.43 -13.41 8.63
C LEU A 93 13.88 -12.83 9.94
N SER A 94 12.68 -12.25 9.93
CA SER A 94 12.06 -11.65 11.11
C SER A 94 11.82 -12.70 12.19
N LYS A 95 11.25 -13.85 11.81
CA LYS A 95 11.07 -15.00 12.70
C LYS A 95 12.40 -15.48 13.29
N ASN A 96 13.43 -15.61 12.46
CA ASN A 96 14.75 -16.05 12.91
C ASN A 96 15.41 -15.04 13.84
N ILE A 97 15.29 -13.74 13.57
CA ILE A 97 15.80 -12.66 14.43
C ILE A 97 15.12 -12.68 15.79
N VAL A 98 13.79 -12.84 15.85
CA VAL A 98 13.04 -12.90 17.11
C VAL A 98 13.44 -14.12 17.92
N ALA A 99 13.44 -15.31 17.31
CA ALA A 99 13.83 -16.55 17.99
C ALA A 99 15.29 -16.51 18.48
N ARG A 100 16.20 -15.97 17.65
CA ARG A 100 17.62 -15.81 18.02
C ARG A 100 17.79 -14.78 19.13
N ASN A 101 17.03 -13.69 19.11
CA ASN A 101 17.04 -12.69 20.18
C ASN A 101 16.62 -13.30 21.53
N GLU A 102 15.53 -14.06 21.57
CA GLU A 102 15.11 -14.76 22.79
C GLU A 102 16.18 -15.71 23.34
N SER A 103 16.84 -16.46 22.45
CA SER A 103 17.90 -17.39 22.86
C SER A 103 19.15 -16.66 23.34
N LEU A 104 19.57 -15.58 22.66
CA LEU A 104 20.67 -14.71 23.10
C LEU A 104 20.37 -14.07 24.45
N GLU A 105 19.14 -13.59 24.69
CA GLU A 105 18.74 -13.05 25.98
C GLU A 105 18.77 -14.10 27.10
N LYS A 106 18.28 -15.32 26.83
CA LYS A 106 18.34 -16.44 27.78
C LYS A 106 19.79 -16.81 28.12
N GLN A 107 20.67 -16.87 27.12
CA GLN A 107 22.10 -17.17 27.31
C GLN A 107 22.84 -16.05 28.07
N ALA A 108 22.56 -14.79 27.73
CA ALA A 108 23.16 -13.65 28.42
C ALA A 108 22.70 -13.59 29.89
N ARG A 109 21.40 -13.81 30.15
CA ARG A 109 20.87 -13.88 31.51
C ARG A 109 21.46 -15.06 32.28
N SER A 110 21.49 -16.27 31.71
CA SER A 110 22.04 -17.45 32.42
C SER A 110 23.52 -17.30 32.77
N ALA A 111 24.29 -16.63 31.91
CA ALA A 111 25.68 -16.28 32.18
C ALA A 111 25.83 -15.20 33.28
N GLN A 112 24.85 -14.29 33.45
CA GLN A 112 24.95 -13.13 34.34
C GLN A 112 24.22 -13.27 35.70
N THR A 113 23.04 -13.91 35.77
CA THR A 113 22.14 -13.84 36.96
C THR A 113 22.35 -14.95 37.98
N ASN A 114 22.87 -16.10 37.57
CA ASN A 114 23.32 -17.11 38.52
C ASN A 114 24.69 -16.66 39.04
N GLY A 115 25.11 -17.05 40.26
CA GLY A 115 26.54 -16.97 40.69
C GLY A 115 27.51 -17.81 39.83
N ALA A 116 27.15 -18.01 38.56
CA ALA A 116 27.70 -18.73 37.44
C ALA A 116 28.94 -18.07 36.87
N ALA A 117 29.11 -16.75 36.88
CA ALA A 117 30.43 -16.20 36.55
C ALA A 117 31.50 -16.77 37.53
N THR A 118 31.21 -16.76 38.84
CA THR A 118 32.06 -17.35 39.87
C THR A 118 32.05 -18.89 39.84
N SER A 119 30.92 -19.53 39.54
CA SER A 119 30.85 -21.01 39.50
C SER A 119 31.32 -21.65 38.18
N TYR A 120 31.26 -20.98 37.03
CA TYR A 120 31.92 -21.39 35.78
C TYR A 120 33.44 -21.23 35.91
N ILE A 121 33.91 -20.12 36.48
CA ILE A 121 35.32 -19.94 36.83
C ILE A 121 35.75 -21.02 37.83
N ASN A 122 34.98 -21.27 38.90
CA ASN A 122 35.26 -22.35 39.86
C ASN A 122 35.12 -23.76 39.24
N THR A 123 34.33 -23.95 38.19
CA THR A 123 34.22 -25.23 37.48
C THR A 123 35.50 -25.53 36.70
N ILE A 124 36.17 -24.52 36.17
CA ILE A 124 37.50 -24.66 35.55
C ILE A 124 38.57 -24.82 36.63
N VAL A 125 38.52 -24.02 37.70
CA VAL A 125 39.53 -24.02 38.78
C VAL A 125 39.48 -25.25 39.69
N ASN A 126 38.29 -25.82 39.95
CA ASN A 126 38.11 -27.03 40.77
C ASN A 126 38.13 -28.34 39.94
N SER A 127 38.59 -28.32 38.69
CA SER A 127 38.75 -29.55 37.90
C SER A 127 39.76 -30.49 38.56
N LYS A 128 39.41 -31.77 38.73
CA LYS A 128 40.24 -32.77 39.44
C LYS A 128 41.57 -33.13 38.75
N SER A 129 41.78 -32.67 37.52
CA SER A 129 43.03 -32.86 36.76
C SER A 129 43.25 -31.73 35.73
N ILE A 130 44.51 -31.51 35.34
CA ILE A 130 44.89 -30.54 34.30
C ILE A 130 44.20 -30.87 32.96
N THR A 131 44.05 -32.15 32.63
CA THR A 131 43.38 -32.61 31.40
C THR A 131 41.90 -32.22 31.40
N GLU A 132 41.20 -32.41 32.53
CA GLU A 132 39.79 -32.01 32.68
C GLU A 132 39.62 -30.48 32.60
N ALA A 133 40.58 -29.71 33.14
CA ALA A 133 40.62 -28.25 33.03
C ALA A 133 40.70 -27.82 31.56
N ILE A 134 41.60 -28.44 30.78
CA ILE A 134 41.81 -28.14 29.35
C ILE A 134 40.56 -28.45 28.54
N SER A 135 39.93 -29.61 28.75
CA SER A 135 38.69 -29.97 28.06
C SER A 135 37.55 -28.99 28.36
N ARG A 136 37.42 -28.51 29.61
CA ARG A 136 36.42 -27.51 29.99
C ARG A 136 36.69 -26.14 29.37
N VAL A 137 37.96 -25.72 29.29
CA VAL A 137 38.35 -24.48 28.62
C VAL A 137 38.07 -24.56 27.11
N ALA A 138 38.35 -25.69 26.48
CA ALA A 138 38.04 -25.92 25.07
C ALA A 138 36.52 -25.85 24.81
N ALA A 139 35.72 -26.51 25.64
CA ALA A 139 34.26 -26.45 25.55
C ALA A 139 33.71 -25.03 25.80
N MET A 140 34.28 -24.27 26.75
CA MET A 140 33.89 -22.89 26.99
C MET A 140 34.25 -21.97 25.82
N SER A 141 35.42 -22.15 25.21
CA SER A 141 35.83 -21.46 23.99
C SER A 141 34.87 -21.76 22.83
N GLU A 142 34.44 -23.02 22.69
CA GLU A 142 33.45 -23.42 21.70
C GLU A 142 32.08 -22.76 21.93
N ILE A 143 31.60 -22.70 23.18
CA ILE A 143 30.35 -21.99 23.54
C ILE A 143 30.47 -20.49 23.21
N VAL A 144 31.56 -19.84 23.61
CA VAL A 144 31.78 -18.41 23.32
C VAL A 144 31.86 -18.17 21.81
N SER A 145 32.53 -19.04 21.07
CA SER A 145 32.60 -18.99 19.60
C SER A 145 31.21 -19.13 18.97
N ALA A 146 30.39 -20.08 19.43
CA ALA A 146 29.02 -20.25 18.97
C ALA A 146 28.14 -19.02 19.27
N ASN A 147 28.29 -18.42 20.45
CA ASN A 147 27.55 -17.21 20.85
C ASN A 147 27.96 -15.99 20.01
N ASN A 148 29.26 -15.82 19.76
CA ASN A 148 29.75 -14.77 18.87
C ASN A 148 29.24 -14.96 17.44
N LYS A 149 29.24 -16.20 16.92
CA LYS A 149 28.66 -16.52 15.61
C LYS A 149 27.17 -16.20 15.56
N MET A 150 26.44 -16.48 16.63
CA MET A 150 25.02 -16.17 16.74
C MET A 150 24.75 -14.65 16.74
N LEU A 151 25.58 -13.87 17.43
CA LEU A 151 25.52 -12.40 17.41
C LEU A 151 25.86 -11.81 16.04
N GLU A 152 26.90 -12.31 15.37
CA GLU A 152 27.26 -11.87 14.02
C GLU A 152 26.16 -12.21 13.02
N GLN A 153 25.57 -13.41 13.09
CA GLN A 153 24.41 -13.77 12.26
C GLN A 153 23.21 -12.87 12.57
N GLN A 154 22.98 -12.52 13.85
CA GLN A 154 21.91 -11.59 14.23
C GLN A 154 22.11 -10.20 13.61
N LYS A 155 23.34 -9.71 13.60
CA LYS A 155 23.69 -8.43 12.99
C LYS A 155 23.53 -8.47 11.47
N ALA A 156 23.98 -9.55 10.83
CA ALA A 156 23.84 -9.77 9.40
C ALA A 156 22.37 -9.85 8.96
N ASP A 157 21.55 -10.61 9.69
CA ASP A 157 20.12 -10.77 9.37
C ASP A 157 19.36 -9.45 9.57
N LYS A 158 19.67 -8.67 10.62
CA LYS A 158 19.09 -7.32 10.82
C LYS A 158 19.45 -6.37 9.69
N LYS A 159 20.69 -6.39 9.22
CA LYS A 159 21.14 -5.60 8.05
C LYS A 159 20.39 -6.04 6.79
N SER A 160 20.31 -7.34 6.56
CA SER A 160 19.64 -7.95 5.40
C SER A 160 18.14 -7.59 5.35
N ILE A 161 17.44 -7.57 6.50
CA ILE A 161 16.05 -7.09 6.56
C ILE A 161 15.93 -5.64 6.11
N ALA A 162 16.78 -4.75 6.62
CA ALA A 162 16.69 -3.33 6.29
C ALA A 162 16.90 -3.10 4.78
N GLU A 163 17.88 -3.77 4.18
CA GLU A 163 18.13 -3.72 2.74
C GLU A 163 16.95 -4.26 1.93
N LYS A 164 16.38 -5.41 2.34
CA LYS A 164 15.21 -6.01 1.66
C LYS A 164 13.95 -5.19 1.81
N GLN A 165 13.75 -4.53 2.94
CA GLN A 165 12.61 -3.63 3.15
C GLN A 165 12.69 -2.41 2.22
N VAL A 166 13.88 -1.83 2.02
CA VAL A 166 14.07 -0.73 1.07
C VAL A 166 13.81 -1.21 -0.35
N ALA A 167 14.44 -2.31 -0.79
CA ALA A 167 14.25 -2.87 -2.12
C ALA A 167 12.78 -3.22 -2.40
N ASN A 168 12.08 -3.82 -1.43
CA ASN A 168 10.66 -4.15 -1.56
C ASN A 168 9.78 -2.91 -1.69
N ASN A 169 10.05 -1.86 -0.89
CA ASN A 169 9.33 -0.60 -0.98
C ASN A 169 9.58 0.12 -2.30
N GLU A 170 10.83 0.11 -2.80
CA GLU A 170 11.17 0.66 -4.12
C GLU A 170 10.43 -0.08 -5.23
N ALA A 171 10.41 -1.42 -5.21
CA ALA A 171 9.64 -2.22 -6.17
C ALA A 171 8.14 -1.88 -6.14
N ILE A 172 7.54 -1.77 -4.95
CA ILE A 172 6.13 -1.40 -4.79
C ILE A 172 5.87 0.02 -5.33
N ASN A 173 6.73 0.99 -5.01
CA ASN A 173 6.59 2.36 -5.48
C ASN A 173 6.71 2.46 -7.00
N THR A 174 7.64 1.72 -7.61
CA THR A 174 7.79 1.66 -9.07
C THR A 174 6.56 1.02 -9.71
N VAL A 175 6.01 -0.06 -9.16
CA VAL A 175 4.78 -0.67 -9.68
C VAL A 175 3.61 0.32 -9.65
N ILE A 176 3.45 1.08 -8.56
CA ILE A 176 2.39 2.10 -8.46
C ILE A 176 2.60 3.21 -9.49
N ALA A 177 3.82 3.70 -9.67
CA ALA A 177 4.13 4.71 -10.68
C ALA A 177 3.86 4.18 -12.10
N ASN A 178 4.28 2.95 -12.41
CA ASN A 178 4.04 2.31 -13.69
C ASN A 178 2.54 2.12 -13.96
N GLN A 179 1.74 1.77 -12.96
CA GLN A 179 0.28 1.68 -13.09
C GLN A 179 -0.38 3.03 -13.40
N GLN A 180 0.13 4.11 -12.83
CA GLN A 180 -0.33 5.47 -13.18
C GLN A 180 0.01 5.81 -14.63
N THR A 181 1.26 5.57 -15.04
CA THR A 181 1.69 5.77 -16.44
C THR A 181 0.87 4.92 -17.41
N LEU A 182 0.59 3.66 -17.10
CA LEU A 182 -0.27 2.79 -17.93
C LEU A 182 -1.69 3.34 -18.10
N ALA A 183 -2.27 3.92 -17.03
CA ALA A 183 -3.58 4.55 -17.09
C ALA A 183 -3.57 5.82 -17.97
N ASP A 184 -2.51 6.61 -17.87
CA ASP A 184 -2.30 7.81 -18.69
C ASP A 184 -2.09 7.46 -20.17
N ASP A 185 -1.25 6.45 -20.44
CA ASP A 185 -0.98 5.91 -21.77
C ASP A 185 -2.25 5.35 -22.41
N ALA A 186 -3.15 4.72 -21.64
CA ALA A 186 -4.42 4.21 -22.16
C ALA A 186 -5.35 5.34 -22.67
N GLN A 187 -5.37 6.48 -21.98
CA GLN A 187 -6.11 7.66 -22.45
C GLN A 187 -5.45 8.26 -23.69
N ALA A 188 -4.14 8.44 -23.66
CA ALA A 188 -3.38 8.98 -24.80
C ALA A 188 -3.50 8.09 -26.05
N LEU A 189 -3.46 6.77 -25.88
CA LEU A 189 -3.62 5.80 -26.97
C LEU A 189 -4.99 5.93 -27.63
N THR A 190 -6.05 6.10 -26.84
CA THR A 190 -7.42 6.28 -27.35
C THR A 190 -7.51 7.53 -28.23
N THR A 191 -6.94 8.66 -27.77
CA THR A 191 -6.86 9.90 -28.56
C THR A 191 -6.07 9.69 -29.85
N LYS A 192 -4.88 9.06 -29.77
CA LYS A 192 -4.01 8.85 -30.93
C LYS A 192 -4.58 7.88 -31.96
N GLN A 193 -5.34 6.87 -31.55
CA GLN A 193 -6.04 5.99 -32.48
C GLN A 193 -7.18 6.71 -33.21
N ALA A 194 -7.88 7.62 -32.53
CA ALA A 194 -8.90 8.45 -33.19
C ALA A 194 -8.28 9.45 -34.18
N GLU A 195 -7.16 10.10 -33.83
CA GLU A 195 -6.38 10.95 -34.74
C GLU A 195 -5.86 10.15 -35.95
N LEU A 196 -5.38 8.92 -35.74
CA LEU A 196 -4.90 8.05 -36.81
C LEU A 196 -6.01 7.75 -37.82
N LYS A 197 -7.21 7.40 -37.33
CA LYS A 197 -8.39 7.15 -38.18
C LYS A 197 -8.74 8.37 -39.04
N VAL A 198 -8.63 9.58 -38.50
CA VAL A 198 -8.82 10.82 -39.26
C VAL A 198 -7.77 10.97 -40.36
N ALA A 199 -6.49 10.74 -40.04
CA ALA A 199 -5.39 10.85 -41.00
C ALA A 199 -5.51 9.80 -42.12
N GLU A 200 -5.90 8.57 -41.80
CA GLU A 200 -6.13 7.50 -42.78
C GLU A 200 -7.29 7.83 -43.73
N LEU A 201 -8.41 8.35 -43.20
CA LEU A 201 -9.54 8.79 -44.02
C LEU A 201 -9.18 10.00 -44.89
N ASN A 202 -8.36 10.91 -44.40
CA ASN A 202 -7.84 12.03 -45.18
C ASN A 202 -6.96 11.54 -46.35
N LEU A 203 -6.03 10.62 -46.07
CA LEU A 203 -5.20 10.00 -47.09
C LEU A 203 -6.03 9.24 -48.13
N ALA A 204 -7.07 8.52 -47.70
CA ALA A 204 -8.00 7.83 -48.60
C ALA A 204 -8.76 8.82 -49.49
N ALA A 205 -9.24 9.94 -48.93
CA ALA A 205 -9.94 10.98 -49.69
C ALA A 205 -9.02 11.68 -50.73
N GLU A 206 -7.72 11.84 -50.44
CA GLU A 206 -6.74 12.39 -51.39
C GLU A 206 -6.31 11.39 -52.48
N LYS A 207 -6.48 10.08 -52.22
CA LYS A 207 -6.25 9.01 -53.21
C LYS A 207 -7.48 8.71 -54.08
N ALA A 208 -8.68 9.11 -53.65
CA ALA A 208 -9.91 8.84 -54.36
C ALA A 208 -9.98 9.55 -55.72
N THR A 209 -10.29 8.80 -56.78
CA THR A 209 -10.39 9.31 -58.15
C THR A 209 -11.83 9.62 -58.58
N ALA A 210 -12.83 9.00 -57.94
CA ALA A 210 -14.25 9.27 -58.17
C ALA A 210 -14.79 10.31 -57.17
N GLU A 211 -15.51 11.31 -57.67
CA GLU A 211 -16.11 12.37 -56.82
C GLU A 211 -17.09 11.83 -55.78
N SER A 212 -17.87 10.80 -56.12
CA SER A 212 -18.81 10.16 -55.18
C SER A 212 -18.11 9.49 -54.00
N ASP A 213 -16.97 8.83 -54.26
CA ASP A 213 -16.18 8.18 -53.22
C ASP A 213 -15.50 9.22 -52.33
N LYS A 214 -15.01 10.31 -52.92
CA LYS A 214 -14.43 11.44 -52.19
C LYS A 214 -15.46 12.09 -51.25
N ALA A 215 -16.69 12.30 -51.71
CA ALA A 215 -17.76 12.86 -50.88
C ALA A 215 -18.07 11.97 -49.66
N THR A 216 -18.15 10.65 -49.87
CA THR A 216 -18.40 9.68 -48.79
C THR A 216 -17.26 9.65 -47.77
N LEU A 217 -16.01 9.65 -48.24
CA LEU A 217 -14.82 9.66 -47.37
C LEU A 217 -14.69 10.95 -46.56
N LEU A 218 -15.09 12.10 -47.12
CA LEU A 218 -15.11 13.36 -46.40
C LEU A 218 -16.18 13.39 -45.29
N GLU A 219 -17.34 12.76 -45.51
CA GLU A 219 -18.36 12.60 -44.47
C GLU A 219 -17.87 11.69 -43.34
N GLN A 220 -17.24 10.56 -43.67
CA GLN A 220 -16.61 9.68 -42.68
C GLN A 220 -15.49 10.37 -41.91
N LYS A 221 -14.67 11.19 -42.59
CA LYS A 221 -13.62 11.99 -41.97
C LYS A 221 -14.20 12.98 -40.96
N ALA A 222 -15.27 13.69 -41.31
CA ALA A 222 -15.92 14.63 -40.39
C ALA A 222 -16.46 13.92 -39.13
N ALA A 223 -17.01 12.71 -39.28
CA ALA A 223 -17.42 11.89 -38.14
C ALA A 223 -16.22 11.46 -37.28
N ALA A 224 -15.11 11.02 -37.90
CA ALA A 224 -13.89 10.66 -37.19
C ALA A 224 -13.22 11.86 -36.49
N GLU A 225 -13.29 13.07 -37.07
CA GLU A 225 -12.80 14.29 -36.45
C GLU A 225 -13.60 14.65 -35.19
N ALA A 226 -14.93 14.44 -35.22
CA ALA A 226 -15.78 14.59 -34.04
C ALA A 226 -15.42 13.58 -32.94
N GLU A 227 -15.17 12.31 -33.30
CA GLU A 227 -14.69 11.27 -32.38
C GLU A 227 -13.32 11.64 -31.77
N ALA A 228 -12.36 12.09 -32.59
CA ALA A 228 -11.03 12.49 -32.13
C ALA A 228 -11.08 13.68 -31.18
N LYS A 229 -11.94 14.67 -31.47
CA LYS A 229 -12.18 15.80 -30.58
C LYS A 229 -12.77 15.35 -29.24
N ALA A 230 -13.76 14.45 -29.26
CA ALA A 230 -14.36 13.92 -28.04
C ALA A 230 -13.34 13.11 -27.20
N ALA A 231 -12.45 12.34 -27.84
CA ALA A 231 -11.37 11.63 -27.16
C ALA A 231 -10.36 12.60 -26.50
N ALA A 232 -9.96 13.66 -27.20
CA ALA A 232 -9.07 14.68 -26.65
C ALA A 232 -9.70 15.44 -25.47
N GLU A 233 -11.00 15.76 -25.53
CA GLU A 233 -11.74 16.37 -24.42
C GLU A 233 -11.82 15.43 -23.20
N ALA A 234 -12.04 14.13 -23.43
CA ALA A 234 -12.04 13.12 -22.37
C ALA A 234 -10.67 12.98 -21.70
N GLU A 235 -9.57 12.93 -22.49
CA GLU A 235 -8.21 12.90 -21.96
C GLU A 235 -7.89 14.14 -21.13
N ALA A 236 -8.29 15.33 -21.59
CA ALA A 236 -8.10 16.58 -20.85
C ALA A 236 -8.88 16.58 -19.52
N ALA A 237 -10.13 16.10 -19.52
CA ALA A 237 -10.94 15.97 -18.32
C ALA A 237 -10.35 14.95 -17.33
N TYR A 238 -9.80 13.84 -17.83
CA TYR A 238 -9.08 12.86 -17.04
C TYR A 238 -7.86 13.48 -16.35
N LYS A 239 -7.01 14.21 -17.08
CA LYS A 239 -5.83 14.89 -16.52
C LYS A 239 -6.22 15.94 -15.45
N ALA A 240 -7.26 16.73 -15.69
CA ALA A 240 -7.76 17.69 -14.71
C ALA A 240 -8.29 17.01 -13.43
N ARG A 241 -8.97 15.88 -13.58
CA ARG A 241 -9.44 15.08 -12.44
C ARG A 241 -8.27 14.51 -11.65
N GLN A 242 -7.24 13.99 -12.29
CA GLN A 242 -6.04 13.50 -11.61
C GLN A 242 -5.38 14.60 -10.77
N THR A 243 -5.14 15.78 -11.34
CA THR A 243 -4.51 16.90 -10.61
C THR A 243 -5.32 17.31 -9.38
N SER A 244 -6.64 17.43 -9.52
CA SER A 244 -7.50 17.80 -8.38
C SER A 244 -7.54 16.73 -7.28
N GLN A 245 -7.51 15.44 -7.65
CA GLN A 245 -7.43 14.34 -6.68
C GLN A 245 -6.07 14.31 -5.97
N GLN A 246 -4.97 14.55 -6.69
CA GLN A 246 -3.65 14.59 -6.07
C GLN A 246 -3.54 15.72 -5.05
N GLN A 247 -4.10 16.90 -5.36
CA GLN A 247 -4.16 18.04 -4.44
C GLN A 247 -4.97 17.73 -3.17
N SER A 248 -6.12 17.05 -3.30
CA SER A 248 -6.95 16.71 -2.14
C SER A 248 -6.27 15.68 -1.23
N VAL A 249 -5.57 14.68 -1.80
CA VAL A 249 -4.78 13.71 -1.03
C VAL A 249 -3.64 14.40 -0.28
N VAL A 250 -2.88 15.28 -0.95
CA VAL A 250 -1.80 16.03 -0.29
C VAL A 250 -2.33 16.93 0.83
N ALA A 251 -3.47 17.60 0.62
CA ALA A 251 -4.11 18.41 1.65
C ALA A 251 -4.53 17.58 2.87
N SER A 252 -5.09 16.38 2.67
CA SER A 252 -5.48 15.47 3.75
C SER A 252 -4.28 14.93 4.54
N GLY A 253 -3.10 14.88 3.93
CA GLY A 253 -1.85 14.45 4.57
C GLY A 253 -1.28 15.48 5.56
N ASN A 254 -1.75 16.74 5.53
CA ASN A 254 -1.27 17.80 6.41
C ASN A 254 -2.05 17.83 7.73
N THR A 255 -2.03 16.71 8.47
CA THR A 255 -2.66 16.57 9.79
C THR A 255 -1.72 15.79 10.71
N THR A 256 -1.67 16.14 11.99
CA THR A 256 -0.95 15.34 12.99
C THR A 256 -1.90 14.41 13.75
N LEU A 257 -1.36 13.34 14.35
CA LEU A 257 -2.14 12.46 15.23
C LEU A 257 -2.75 13.24 16.41
N SER A 258 -2.04 14.26 16.91
CA SER A 258 -2.54 15.16 17.94
C SER A 258 -3.78 15.94 17.48
N ASP A 259 -3.79 16.43 16.24
CA ASP A 259 -4.93 17.15 15.66
C ASP A 259 -6.14 16.22 15.44
N GLN A 260 -5.90 14.96 15.05
CA GLN A 260 -6.96 13.95 14.90
C GLN A 260 -7.60 13.56 16.25
N VAL A 261 -6.80 13.43 17.31
CA VAL A 261 -7.31 13.13 18.66
C VAL A 261 -8.04 14.34 19.27
N GLN A 262 -7.57 15.56 18.98
CA GLN A 262 -8.24 16.78 19.43
C GLN A 262 -9.60 16.98 18.74
N ALA A 263 -9.71 16.70 17.43
CA ALA A 263 -10.97 16.76 16.70
C ALA A 263 -12.05 15.80 17.24
N THR A 264 -11.65 14.64 17.78
CA THR A 264 -12.58 13.73 18.49
C THR A 264 -12.97 14.19 19.89
N SER A 265 -12.21 15.12 20.48
CA SER A 265 -12.42 15.63 21.85
C SER A 265 -13.23 16.93 21.89
N SER A 266 -13.23 17.70 20.80
CA SER A 266 -13.89 19.01 20.68
C SER A 266 -15.23 19.00 19.94
N SER A 267 -15.83 17.83 19.66
CA SER A 267 -17.16 17.71 19.05
C SER A 267 -18.32 17.98 20.03
N SER A 268 -18.07 18.76 21.08
CA SER A 268 -19.05 19.21 22.09
C SER A 268 -19.16 20.74 22.14
N SER A 269 -19.17 21.37 20.98
CA SER A 269 -19.64 22.75 20.83
C SER A 269 -20.49 22.86 19.57
N ASP A 270 -21.77 23.16 19.80
CA ASP A 270 -22.79 23.46 18.80
C ASP A 270 -22.28 24.47 17.78
N ASP A 271 -22.21 24.08 16.50
CA ASP A 271 -22.53 24.99 15.39
C ASP A 271 -22.86 24.22 14.10
N ASP A 272 -23.76 24.82 13.35
CA ASP A 272 -24.52 24.34 12.21
C ASP A 272 -23.65 23.86 11.03
N SER A 273 -23.62 22.54 10.76
CA SER A 273 -23.23 21.98 9.45
C SER A 273 -23.68 20.53 9.31
N SER A 274 -24.36 20.25 8.19
CA SER A 274 -24.98 18.98 7.82
C SER A 274 -23.96 17.88 7.45
N TYR A 275 -23.14 17.46 8.40
CA TYR A 275 -22.30 16.27 8.28
C TYR A 275 -22.63 15.35 9.45
N THR A 276 -23.32 14.24 9.19
CA THR A 276 -23.57 13.20 10.20
C THR A 276 -22.23 12.59 10.61
N PRO A 277 -21.71 12.83 11.83
CA PRO A 277 -20.51 12.16 12.30
C PRO A 277 -20.85 10.71 12.61
N ALA A 278 -19.88 9.81 12.43
CA ALA A 278 -19.94 8.45 12.94
C ALA A 278 -20.30 8.46 14.44
N PRO A 279 -21.03 7.44 14.95
CA PRO A 279 -21.39 7.40 16.35
C PRO A 279 -20.13 7.47 17.22
N ALA A 280 -20.06 8.50 18.06
CA ALA A 280 -19.03 8.62 19.08
C ALA A 280 -18.94 7.31 19.88
N PRO A 281 -17.74 6.87 20.31
CA PRO A 281 -17.64 5.71 21.18
C PRO A 281 -18.57 5.94 22.37
N THR A 282 -19.52 5.01 22.56
CA THR A 282 -20.48 5.02 23.65
C THR A 282 -19.78 5.44 24.94
N PRO A 283 -20.28 6.44 25.69
CA PRO A 283 -19.65 6.87 26.92
C PRO A 283 -19.41 5.64 27.79
N ALA A 284 -18.17 5.47 28.26
CA ALA A 284 -17.80 4.37 29.14
C ALA A 284 -18.88 4.26 30.23
N ARG A 285 -19.52 3.09 30.32
CA ARG A 285 -20.55 2.78 31.31
C ARG A 285 -20.10 3.36 32.65
N GLN A 286 -20.90 4.23 33.26
CA GLN A 286 -20.52 4.97 34.48
C GLN A 286 -19.89 4.00 35.48
N ARG A 287 -18.58 4.10 35.66
CA ARG A 287 -17.82 3.23 36.56
C ARG A 287 -18.10 3.68 38.00
N PRO A 288 -18.32 2.74 38.94
CA PRO A 288 -18.43 3.08 40.35
C PRO A 288 -17.16 3.80 40.84
N THR A 289 -17.33 4.78 41.73
CA THR A 289 -16.20 5.33 42.49
C THR A 289 -15.80 4.33 43.58
N TYR A 290 -14.56 3.85 43.55
CA TYR A 290 -14.03 2.92 44.54
C TYR A 290 -13.22 3.63 45.62
N SER A 291 -13.03 2.96 46.76
CA SER A 291 -12.13 3.42 47.82
C SER A 291 -10.70 3.58 47.29
N THR A 292 -9.96 4.54 47.84
CA THR A 292 -8.53 4.73 47.51
C THR A 292 -7.61 3.87 48.39
N ASN A 293 -8.15 3.19 49.40
CA ASN A 293 -7.40 2.31 50.30
C ASN A 293 -7.74 0.83 50.04
N ALA A 294 -6.92 -0.07 50.59
CA ALA A 294 -7.07 -1.51 50.42
C ALA A 294 -7.73 -2.21 51.62
N SER A 295 -8.48 -1.49 52.47
CA SER A 295 -9.01 -2.05 53.74
C SER A 295 -10.06 -3.15 53.54
N SER A 296 -10.66 -3.25 52.36
CA SER A 296 -11.60 -4.32 52.00
C SER A 296 -10.92 -5.67 51.72
N TYR A 297 -9.59 -5.69 51.57
CA TYR A 297 -8.79 -6.88 51.33
C TYR A 297 -7.84 -7.15 52.50
N PRO A 298 -7.70 -8.40 52.98
CA PRO A 298 -6.83 -8.71 54.11
C PRO A 298 -5.36 -8.38 53.84
N THR A 299 -4.69 -7.75 54.80
CA THR A 299 -3.30 -7.32 54.67
C THR A 299 -2.37 -8.48 54.32
N GLY A 300 -1.53 -8.28 53.31
CA GLY A 300 -0.55 -9.25 52.84
C GLY A 300 -1.11 -10.30 51.88
N GLU A 301 -2.35 -10.17 51.43
CA GLU A 301 -2.92 -10.96 50.32
C GLU A 301 -2.58 -10.34 48.95
N CYS A 302 -2.63 -11.16 47.90
CA CYS A 302 -2.39 -10.69 46.53
C CYS A 302 -3.36 -9.58 46.11
N THR A 303 -4.63 -9.71 46.50
CA THR A 303 -5.70 -8.72 46.28
C THR A 303 -5.42 -7.40 47.00
N TRP A 304 -4.97 -7.45 48.25
CA TRP A 304 -4.55 -6.27 49.01
C TRP A 304 -3.36 -5.56 48.35
N GLY A 305 -2.36 -6.33 47.90
CA GLY A 305 -1.20 -5.78 47.18
C GLY A 305 -1.60 -5.12 45.87
N ALA A 306 -2.43 -5.78 45.07
CA ALA A 306 -2.91 -5.26 43.79
C ALA A 306 -3.77 -4.00 43.98
N LYS A 307 -4.70 -3.97 44.96
CA LYS A 307 -5.50 -2.78 45.27
C LYS A 307 -4.65 -1.60 45.77
N THR A 308 -3.58 -1.88 46.52
CA THR A 308 -2.63 -0.84 46.98
C THR A 308 -1.88 -0.21 45.81
N LEU A 309 -1.45 -1.01 44.83
CA LEU A 309 -0.72 -0.54 43.65
C LEU A 309 -1.63 0.05 42.56
N ALA A 310 -2.87 -0.44 42.47
CA ALA A 310 -3.88 -0.03 41.51
C ALA A 310 -5.17 0.35 42.27
N PRO A 311 -5.23 1.55 42.88
CA PRO A 311 -6.37 1.97 43.72
C PRO A 311 -7.68 2.11 42.94
N TRP A 312 -7.61 2.16 41.61
CA TRP A 312 -8.77 2.14 40.70
C TRP A 312 -9.48 0.77 40.62
N ALA A 313 -8.86 -0.31 41.12
CA ALA A 313 -9.48 -1.62 41.22
C ALA A 313 -10.72 -1.59 42.14
N GLY A 314 -11.68 -2.49 41.94
CA GLY A 314 -12.87 -2.52 42.78
C GLY A 314 -12.60 -3.01 44.20
N ASP A 315 -13.49 -2.64 45.13
CA ASP A 315 -13.32 -2.93 46.56
C ASP A 315 -13.74 -4.36 46.95
N TYR A 316 -14.59 -5.00 46.15
CA TYR A 316 -15.23 -6.30 46.45
C TYR A 316 -15.18 -7.28 45.27
N TRP A 317 -14.02 -7.39 44.61
CA TRP A 317 -13.84 -8.30 43.46
C TRP A 317 -13.54 -9.75 43.85
N GLY A 318 -13.55 -10.06 45.15
CA GLY A 318 -13.37 -11.42 45.65
C GLY A 318 -11.93 -11.91 45.53
N ASN A 319 -11.77 -13.20 45.22
CA ASN A 319 -10.48 -13.86 45.05
C ASN A 319 -9.79 -13.39 43.76
N GLY A 320 -8.48 -13.53 43.68
CA GLY A 320 -7.70 -13.10 42.51
C GLY A 320 -8.24 -13.62 41.18
N ALA A 321 -8.63 -14.91 41.12
CA ALA A 321 -9.22 -15.55 39.94
C ALA A 321 -10.47 -14.84 39.37
N GLN A 322 -11.20 -14.10 40.21
CA GLN A 322 -12.51 -13.52 39.87
C GLN A 322 -12.40 -12.06 39.41
N TRP A 323 -11.24 -11.42 39.59
CA TRP A 323 -11.07 -9.98 39.37
C TRP A 323 -11.37 -9.56 37.93
N ALA A 324 -10.92 -10.33 36.93
CA ALA A 324 -11.22 -10.00 35.54
C ALA A 324 -12.72 -10.06 35.23
N THR A 325 -13.43 -11.06 35.77
CA THR A 325 -14.89 -11.20 35.61
C THR A 325 -15.63 -10.05 36.29
N SER A 326 -15.27 -9.72 37.54
CA SER A 326 -15.88 -8.60 38.27
C SER A 326 -15.59 -7.25 37.62
N ALA A 327 -14.37 -7.04 37.13
CA ALA A 327 -13.98 -5.81 36.44
C ALA A 327 -14.73 -5.64 35.12
N ALA A 328 -14.87 -6.70 34.32
CA ALA A 328 -15.65 -6.68 33.09
C ALA A 328 -17.13 -6.35 33.37
N ALA A 329 -17.73 -6.94 34.41
CA ALA A 329 -19.09 -6.63 34.83
C ALA A 329 -19.25 -5.15 35.27
N ALA A 330 -18.21 -4.58 35.89
CA ALA A 330 -18.12 -3.18 36.28
C ALA A 330 -17.77 -2.22 35.13
N GLY A 331 -17.61 -2.70 33.90
CA GLY A 331 -17.34 -1.88 32.71
C GLY A 331 -15.86 -1.52 32.51
N PHE A 332 -14.92 -2.26 33.11
CA PHE A 332 -13.51 -2.19 32.74
C PHE A 332 -13.24 -3.00 31.49
N ARG A 333 -12.33 -2.50 30.66
CA ARG A 333 -11.82 -3.25 29.52
C ARG A 333 -10.89 -4.35 30.03
N THR A 334 -11.07 -5.56 29.51
CA THR A 334 -10.20 -6.71 29.78
C THR A 334 -9.62 -7.26 28.48
N GLY A 335 -8.48 -7.95 28.53
CA GLY A 335 -7.90 -8.58 27.35
C GLY A 335 -6.70 -9.46 27.65
N SER A 336 -6.03 -9.94 26.60
CA SER A 336 -4.92 -10.91 26.67
C SER A 336 -3.53 -10.29 26.49
N THR A 337 -3.44 -8.99 26.24
CA THR A 337 -2.16 -8.30 25.98
C THR A 337 -1.69 -7.56 27.23
N PRO A 338 -0.51 -7.88 27.79
CA PRO A 338 0.00 -7.15 28.95
C PRO A 338 0.24 -5.67 28.61
N GLN A 339 -0.18 -4.78 29.51
CA GLN A 339 0.12 -3.35 29.47
C GLN A 339 0.64 -2.91 30.83
N VAL A 340 1.66 -2.04 30.86
CA VAL A 340 2.15 -1.47 32.13
C VAL A 340 1.01 -0.74 32.85
N GLY A 341 0.85 -1.01 34.14
CA GLY A 341 -0.25 -0.49 34.96
C GLY A 341 -1.56 -1.29 34.88
N ALA A 342 -1.67 -2.28 33.99
CA ALA A 342 -2.79 -3.23 34.01
C ALA A 342 -2.67 -4.19 35.20
N ILE A 343 -3.82 -4.68 35.68
CA ILE A 343 -3.86 -5.77 36.66
C ILE A 343 -3.85 -7.08 35.89
N ALA A 344 -2.85 -7.92 36.12
CA ALA A 344 -2.83 -9.30 35.67
C ALA A 344 -3.63 -10.16 36.66
N CYS A 345 -4.62 -10.87 36.14
CA CYS A 345 -5.54 -11.74 36.86
C CYS A 345 -5.35 -13.17 36.35
N TRP A 346 -4.88 -14.06 37.20
CA TRP A 346 -4.70 -15.48 36.91
C TRP A 346 -5.80 -16.30 37.54
N ASN A 347 -6.40 -17.18 36.74
CA ASN A 347 -7.47 -18.08 37.16
C ASN A 347 -7.04 -19.55 36.94
N ASP A 348 -6.89 -20.28 38.05
CA ASP A 348 -6.54 -21.70 38.14
C ASP A 348 -7.76 -22.61 38.39
N GLY A 349 -8.98 -22.04 38.40
CA GLY A 349 -10.20 -22.73 38.84
C GLY A 349 -10.39 -22.74 40.37
N GLY A 350 -9.49 -22.12 41.13
CA GLY A 350 -9.54 -21.98 42.58
C GLY A 350 -9.48 -20.52 43.04
N TYR A 351 -8.53 -20.19 43.92
CA TYR A 351 -8.35 -18.83 44.42
C TYR A 351 -7.69 -17.91 43.38
N GLY A 352 -6.86 -18.47 42.51
CA GLY A 352 -6.06 -17.73 41.53
C GLY A 352 -5.10 -16.71 42.15
N HIS A 353 -4.67 -15.75 41.33
CA HIS A 353 -3.71 -14.74 41.75
C HIS A 353 -3.91 -13.42 41.01
N VAL A 354 -3.50 -12.30 41.63
CA VAL A 354 -3.48 -10.99 40.99
C VAL A 354 -2.20 -10.23 41.26
N ALA A 355 -1.74 -9.47 40.26
CA ALA A 355 -0.57 -8.60 40.35
C ALA A 355 -0.72 -7.37 39.44
N VAL A 356 0.11 -6.35 39.63
CA VAL A 356 0.15 -5.19 38.73
C VAL A 356 1.37 -5.28 37.82
N VAL A 357 1.15 -5.15 36.51
CA VAL A 357 2.21 -5.19 35.49
C VAL A 357 3.09 -3.96 35.59
N THR A 358 4.40 -4.15 35.76
CA THR A 358 5.38 -3.06 35.90
C THR A 358 6.29 -2.89 34.70
N ALA A 359 6.51 -3.96 33.92
CA ALA A 359 7.25 -3.91 32.65
C ALA A 359 6.74 -4.97 31.68
N VAL A 360 6.77 -4.66 30.38
CA VAL A 360 6.35 -5.58 29.31
C VAL A 360 7.43 -5.60 28.23
N SER A 361 7.91 -6.79 27.89
CA SER A 361 8.80 -7.01 26.75
C SER A 361 8.07 -7.74 25.63
N SER A 362 7.25 -8.74 25.97
CA SER A 362 6.36 -9.45 25.05
C SER A 362 5.15 -10.00 25.81
N SER A 363 4.20 -10.63 25.10
CA SER A 363 3.08 -11.35 25.73
C SER A 363 3.52 -12.49 26.65
N THR A 364 4.73 -13.00 26.46
CA THR A 364 5.33 -14.12 27.20
C THR A 364 6.52 -13.71 28.07
N SER A 365 6.74 -12.40 28.27
CA SER A 365 7.85 -11.87 29.08
C SER A 365 7.44 -10.53 29.71
N ILE A 366 7.05 -10.58 30.98
CA ILE A 366 6.64 -9.41 31.76
C ILE A 366 7.37 -9.36 33.11
N GLN A 367 7.33 -8.19 33.76
CA GLN A 367 7.55 -8.06 35.19
C GLN A 367 6.27 -7.56 35.87
N VAL A 368 6.07 -7.99 37.11
CA VAL A 368 4.95 -7.56 37.95
C VAL A 368 5.43 -7.15 39.34
N SER A 369 4.63 -6.30 40.00
CA SER A 369 4.71 -6.08 41.44
C SER A 369 3.50 -6.71 42.09
N GLU A 370 3.74 -7.53 43.11
CA GLU A 370 2.72 -8.41 43.70
C GLU A 370 2.95 -8.62 45.20
N SER A 371 1.92 -9.17 45.86
CA SER A 371 1.96 -9.61 47.26
C SER A 371 1.52 -11.08 47.34
N ASN A 372 1.92 -11.77 48.40
CA ASN A 372 1.61 -13.17 48.66
C ASN A 372 2.07 -14.16 47.57
N TYR A 373 3.29 -14.02 47.06
CA TYR A 373 3.87 -14.97 46.11
C TYR A 373 4.96 -15.83 46.76
N GLY A 374 4.88 -17.16 46.60
CA GLY A 374 5.82 -18.09 47.21
C GLY A 374 5.88 -18.01 48.75
N GLY A 375 4.77 -17.61 49.39
CA GLY A 375 4.68 -17.37 50.84
C GLY A 375 5.20 -15.99 51.30
N ASN A 376 5.73 -15.16 50.39
CA ASN A 376 6.19 -13.81 50.71
C ASN A 376 5.05 -12.79 50.60
N ARG A 377 4.54 -12.32 51.75
CA ARG A 377 3.38 -11.43 51.87
C ARG A 377 3.68 -9.94 51.66
N THR A 378 4.93 -9.52 51.47
CA THR A 378 5.25 -8.10 51.23
C THR A 378 5.00 -7.72 49.77
N ILE A 379 4.64 -6.45 49.50
CA ILE A 379 4.51 -5.94 48.14
C ILE A 379 5.90 -5.79 47.51
N GLY A 380 6.07 -6.26 46.28
CA GLY A 380 7.25 -5.96 45.48
C GLY A 380 7.40 -6.88 44.28
N ASN A 381 8.52 -6.73 43.56
CA ASN A 381 8.89 -7.64 42.49
C ASN A 381 9.44 -8.96 43.07
N LYS A 382 8.77 -10.08 42.82
CA LYS A 382 9.13 -11.40 43.37
C LYS A 382 9.73 -12.34 42.32
N ARG A 383 9.41 -12.13 41.05
CA ARG A 383 9.69 -13.07 39.95
C ARG A 383 10.74 -12.55 38.97
N GLY A 384 10.98 -11.24 38.91
CA GLY A 384 11.74 -10.64 37.81
C GLY A 384 10.99 -10.79 36.48
N TRP A 385 11.73 -11.06 35.39
CA TRP A 385 11.14 -11.38 34.09
C TRP A 385 10.64 -12.82 34.05
N PHE A 386 9.36 -13.04 33.78
CA PHE A 386 8.77 -14.37 33.68
C PHE A 386 7.71 -14.44 32.58
N ASN A 387 7.35 -15.66 32.19
CA ASN A 387 6.24 -15.91 31.26
C ASN A 387 4.92 -16.04 32.03
N PRO A 388 3.97 -15.10 31.88
CA PRO A 388 2.71 -15.11 32.61
C PRO A 388 1.73 -16.19 32.13
N THR A 389 1.96 -16.82 30.97
CA THR A 389 1.04 -17.82 30.40
C THR A 389 1.36 -19.26 30.80
N THR A 390 2.51 -19.49 31.45
CA THR A 390 2.99 -20.84 31.82
C THR A 390 3.27 -20.93 33.32
N THR A 391 2.43 -20.33 34.16
CA THR A 391 2.56 -20.38 35.63
C THR A 391 1.55 -21.35 36.24
N SER A 392 1.78 -21.74 37.50
CA SER A 392 0.86 -22.57 38.28
C SER A 392 -0.50 -21.92 38.55
N GLU A 393 -0.58 -20.60 38.43
CA GLU A 393 -1.79 -19.82 38.74
C GLU A 393 -2.83 -19.84 37.61
N GLY A 394 -2.54 -20.53 36.49
CA GLY A 394 -3.50 -20.81 35.44
C GLY A 394 -3.59 -19.72 34.37
N TYR A 395 -4.80 -19.50 33.84
CA TYR A 395 -5.01 -18.62 32.68
C TYR A 395 -4.96 -17.15 33.07
N VAL A 396 -4.14 -16.36 32.37
CA VAL A 396 -3.96 -14.92 32.64
C VAL A 396 -4.90 -14.06 31.78
N THR A 397 -5.53 -13.07 32.41
CA THR A 397 -6.29 -11.98 31.78
C THR A 397 -5.84 -10.65 32.35
N TYR A 398 -5.75 -9.61 31.52
CA TYR A 398 -5.37 -8.26 31.94
C TYR A 398 -6.59 -7.35 32.05
N ILE A 399 -6.66 -6.57 33.12
CA ILE A 399 -7.67 -5.54 33.36
C ILE A 399 -6.99 -4.19 33.13
N TYR A 400 -7.52 -3.39 32.21
CA TYR A 400 -6.91 -2.10 31.85
C TYR A 400 -7.55 -0.94 32.61
N PRO A 401 -6.76 0.07 33.02
CA PRO A 401 -7.29 1.24 33.71
C PRO A 401 -8.25 2.05 32.84
N ASN A 402 -8.07 2.05 31.51
CA ASN A 402 -8.94 2.71 30.53
C ASN A 402 -9.46 1.72 29.48
#